data_AF-A0A970NCH2-F1
#
_entry.id   AF-A0A970NCH2-F1
#
_cell.length_a   1.000
_cell.length_b   1.000
_cell.length_c   1.000
_cell.angle_alpha   90.00
_cell.angle_beta   90.00
_cell.angle_gamma   90.00
#
_symmetry.space_group_name_H-M   'P 1'
#
loop_
_entity.id
_entity.type
_entity.pdbx_description
1 polymer ?
#
loop_
_entity_poly.entity_id
_entity_poly.type
_entity_poly.pdbx_seq_one_letter_code
_entity_poly.pdbx_strand_id
1 'polypeptide(L)' 'MFAIIPRATVIYELSCRKKELLLEKQELALVNEEYRQKLSEIESPLGIERIAREELGMVKNGERSVIRIIPSE' A
#
# COMPACT_ATOMS: atom_id res chain seq x y z
N MET A 1 -40.63 23.03 -8.62
CA MET A 1 -39.23 23.50 -8.72
C MET A 1 -38.44 23.32 -7.41
N PHE A 2 -39.04 23.51 -6.23
CA PHE A 2 -38.34 23.44 -4.93
C PHE A 2 -37.78 22.06 -4.50
N ALA A 3 -38.31 20.94 -4.98
CA ALA A 3 -37.81 19.59 -4.63
C ALA A 3 -36.62 19.10 -5.49
N ILE A 4 -36.30 19.80 -6.59
CA ILE A 4 -35.25 19.40 -7.55
C ILE A 4 -33.88 19.93 -7.11
N ILE A 5 -33.86 21.16 -6.57
CA ILE A 5 -32.64 21.84 -6.11
C ILE A 5 -31.90 21.03 -5.02
N PRO A 6 -32.53 20.55 -3.93
CA PRO A 6 -31.82 19.76 -2.93
C PRO A 6 -31.34 18.40 -3.46
N ARG A 7 -31.99 17.85 -4.50
CA ARG A 7 -31.52 16.61 -5.14
C ARG A 7 -30.30 16.87 -6.01
N ALA A 8 -30.27 17.96 -6.76
CA ALA A 8 -29.14 18.33 -7.60
C ALA A 8 -27.88 18.63 -6.76
N THR A 9 -28.03 19.32 -5.63
CA THR A 9 -26.90 19.60 -4.72
C THR A 9 -26.34 18.32 -4.10
N VAL A 10 -27.21 17.39 -3.68
CA VAL A 10 -26.78 16.08 -3.15
C VAL A 10 -26.08 15.25 -4.22
N ILE A 11 -26.60 15.22 -5.44
CA ILE A 11 -25.95 14.51 -6.56
C ILE A 11 -24.56 15.09 -6.84
N TYR A 12 -24.43 16.42 -6.82
CA TYR A 12 -23.14 17.08 -7.01
C TYR A 12 -22.15 16.73 -5.91
N GLU A 13 -22.55 16.83 -4.64
CA GLU A 13 -21.71 16.50 -3.49
C GLU A 13 -21.23 15.04 -3.54
N LEU A 14 -22.15 14.10 -3.78
CA LEU A 14 -21.82 12.69 -3.91
C LEU A 14 -20.90 12.42 -5.10
N SER A 15 -21.05 13.17 -6.20
CA SER A 15 -20.19 13.04 -7.37
C SER A 15 -18.76 13.53 -7.10
N CYS A 16 -18.60 14.64 -6.39
CA CYS A 16 -17.30 15.14 -5.95
C CYS A 16 -16.63 14.13 -5.02
N ARG A 17 -17.34 13.65 -4.00
CA ARG A 17 -16.81 12.65 -3.05
C ARG A 17 -16.45 11.33 -3.74
N LYS A 18 -17.26 10.88 -4.69
CA LYS A 18 -16.93 9.71 -5.51
C LYS A 18 -15.63 9.92 -6.28
N LYS A 19 -15.43 11.10 -6.85
CA LYS A 19 -14.22 11.43 -7.61
C LYS A 19 -12.98 11.40 -6.71
N GLU A 20 -13.06 11.99 -5.51
CA GLU A 20 -11.99 11.94 -4.50
C GLU A 20 -11.64 10.50 -4.11
N LEU A 21 -12.64 9.69 -3.77
CA LEU A 21 -12.45 8.29 -3.42
C LEU A 21 -11.84 7.45 -4.56
N LEU A 22 -12.18 7.78 -5.81
CA LEU A 22 -11.59 7.10 -6.96
C LEU A 22 -10.11 7.47 -7.15
N LEU A 23 -9.72 8.71 -6.85
CA LEU A 23 -8.32 9.14 -6.88
C LEU A 23 -7.53 8.46 -5.76
N GLU A 24 -8.03 8.49 -4.53
CA GLU A 24 -7.41 7.82 -3.39
C GLU A 24 -7.24 6.32 -3.64
N LYS A 25 -8.26 5.67 -4.21
CA LYS A 25 -8.17 4.25 -4.61
C LYS A 25 -7.04 4.01 -5.61
N GLN A 26 -6.85 4.90 -6.59
CA GLN A 26 -5.77 4.76 -7.58
C GLN A 26 -4.40 4.91 -6.91
N GLU A 27 -4.23 5.89 -6.04
CA GLU A 27 -2.99 6.11 -5.30
C GLU A 27 -2.66 4.90 -4.42
N LEU A 28 -3.63 4.40 -3.64
CA LEU A 28 -3.46 3.22 -2.80
C LEU A 28 -3.17 1.96 -3.62
N ALA A 29 -3.75 1.81 -4.82
CA ALA A 29 -3.47 0.69 -5.69
C ALA A 29 -2.02 0.68 -6.18
N LEU A 30 -1.47 1.83 -6.55
CA LEU A 30 -0.07 1.98 -6.95
C LEU A 30 0.88 1.63 -5.79
N VAL A 31 0.60 2.17 -4.60
CA VAL A 31 1.40 1.89 -3.40
C VAL A 31 1.35 0.39 -3.03
N ASN A 32 0.18 -0.23 -3.14
CA ASN A 32 0.04 -1.67 -2.88
C ASN A 32 0.84 -2.50 -3.89
N GLU A 33 0.80 -2.14 -5.16
CA GLU A 33 1.60 -2.81 -6.19
C GLU A 33 3.10 -2.70 -5.90
N GLU A 34 3.59 -1.52 -5.52
CA GLU A 34 4.98 -1.30 -5.12
C GLU A 34 5.37 -2.19 -3.92
N TYR A 35 4.52 -2.25 -2.89
CA TYR A 35 4.76 -3.12 -1.75
C TYR A 35 4.75 -4.60 -2.10
N ARG A 36 3.87 -5.03 -3.01
CA ARG A 36 3.84 -6.42 -3.49
C ARG A 36 5.11 -6.78 -4.25
N GLN A 37 5.64 -5.87 -5.06
CA GLN A 37 6.92 -6.08 -5.75
C GLN A 37 8.06 -6.21 -4.73
N LYS A 38 8.16 -5.29 -3.77
CA LYS A 38 9.16 -5.36 -2.69
C LYS A 38 9.05 -6.65 -1.87
N LEU A 39 7.83 -7.10 -1.57
CA LEU A 39 7.62 -8.35 -0.86
C LEU A 39 8.11 -9.54 -1.69
N SER A 40 7.79 -9.57 -2.98
CA SER A 40 8.27 -10.63 -3.89
C SER A 40 9.80 -10.67 -3.98
N GLU A 41 10.49 -9.53 -3.94
CA GLU A 41 11.95 -9.49 -3.91
C GLU A 41 12.52 -10.09 -2.61
N ILE A 42 11.88 -9.82 -1.47
CA ILE A 42 12.26 -10.37 -0.16
C ILE A 42 11.98 -11.87 -0.11
N GLU A 43 10.91 -12.34 -0.72
CA GLU A 43 10.53 -13.76 -0.81
C GLU A 43 11.33 -14.53 -1.87
N SER A 44 12.17 -13.86 -2.66
CA SER A 44 13.08 -14.53 -3.59
C SER A 44 14.10 -15.40 -2.83
N PRO A 45 14.70 -16.43 -3.46
CA PRO A 45 15.73 -17.26 -2.81
C PRO A 45 16.89 -16.45 -2.19
N LEU A 46 17.32 -15.39 -2.86
CA LEU A 46 18.36 -14.49 -2.36
C LEU A 46 17.88 -13.66 -1.15
N GLY A 47 16.63 -13.20 -1.19
CA GLY A 47 16.01 -12.47 -0.08
C GLY A 47 15.83 -13.37 1.15
N ILE A 48 15.40 -14.61 0.95
CA ILE A 48 15.28 -15.64 1.99
C ILE A 48 16.65 -15.94 2.60
N GLU A 49 17.68 -16.15 1.78
CA GLU A 49 19.04 -16.38 2.27
C GLU A 49 19.54 -15.19 3.09
N ARG A 50 19.32 -13.95 2.61
CA ARG A 50 19.70 -12.74 3.35
C ARG A 50 19.00 -12.67 4.71
N ILE A 51 17.70 -12.94 4.77
CA ILE A 51 16.96 -12.98 6.04
C ILE A 51 17.52 -14.08 6.96
N ALA A 52 17.75 -15.29 6.43
CA ALA A 52 18.31 -16.38 7.22
C ALA A 52 19.69 -16.02 7.80
N ARG A 53 20.54 -15.35 7.02
CA ARG A 53 21.83 -14.82 7.48
C ARG A 53 21.66 -13.80 8.58
N GLU A 54 20.70 -12.89 8.47
CA GLU A 54 20.38 -11.92 9.53
C GLU A 54 19.92 -12.59 10.83
N GLU A 55 18.99 -13.55 10.76
CA GLU A 55 18.49 -14.31 11.92
C GLU A 55 19.61 -15.10 12.63
N LEU A 56 20.62 -15.56 11.87
CA LEU A 56 21.80 -16.23 12.41
C LEU A 56 22.90 -15.27 12.88
N GLY A 57 22.70 -13.95 12.77
CA GLY A 57 23.70 -12.92 13.13
C GLY A 57 24.87 -12.79 12.16
N MET A 58 24.71 -13.28 10.93
CA MET A 58 25.73 -13.37 9.87
C MET A 58 25.52 -12.34 8.74
N VAL A 59 25.45 -11.05 9.09
CA VAL A 59 25.24 -9.96 8.12
C VAL A 59 26.54 -9.65 7.36
N LYS A 60 26.48 -9.54 6.03
CA LYS A 60 27.66 -9.19 5.22
C LYS A 60 27.95 -7.69 5.34
N ASN A 61 29.23 -7.31 5.27
CA ASN A 61 29.62 -5.91 5.27
C ASN A 61 28.88 -5.11 4.17
N GLY A 62 28.14 -4.09 4.58
CA GLY A 62 27.36 -3.22 3.69
C GLY A 62 25.88 -3.61 3.52
N GLU A 63 25.43 -4.74 4.07
CA GLU A 63 24.00 -5.09 4.09
C GLU A 63 23.27 -4.43 5.26
N ARG A 64 21.98 -4.08 5.05
CA ARG A 64 21.09 -3.52 6.08
C ARG A 64 20.08 -4.58 6.52
N SER A 65 19.84 -4.66 7.83
CA SER A 65 18.85 -5.56 8.40
C SER A 65 17.43 -5.21 7.93
N VAL A 66 16.66 -6.23 7.57
CA VAL A 66 15.23 -6.13 7.29
C VAL A 66 14.43 -6.49 8.54
N ILE A 67 13.66 -5.52 9.02
CA ILE A 67 12.71 -5.72 10.11
C ILE A 67 11.37 -6.11 9.50
N ARG A 68 10.90 -7.34 9.75
CA ARG A 68 9.53 -7.72 9.39
C ARG A 68 8.56 -7.09 10.39
N ILE A 69 7.73 -6.17 9.91
CA ILE A 69 6.64 -5.59 10.70
C ILE A 69 5.38 -6.37 10.31
N ILE A 70 4.84 -7.16 11.23
CA ILE A 70 3.50 -7.76 11.06
C ILE A 70 2.52 -6.70 11.55
N PRO A 71 1.65 -6.14 10.70
CA PRO A 71 0.62 -5.21 11.18
C PRO A 71 -0.29 -5.97 12.15
N SER A 72 -0.39 -5.49 13.40
CA SER A 72 -1.41 -5.94 14.34
C SER A 72 -2.75 -5.31 13.96
N GLU A 73 -3.79 -6.14 13.82
CA GLU A 73 -5.19 -5.74 13.56
C GLU A 73 -5.72 -4.71 14.57
#